data_AF-Q0GHR1-F1
#
_entry.id   AF-Q0GHR1-F1
#
_cell.length_a   1.000
_cell.length_b   1.000
_cell.length_c   1.000
_cell.angle_alpha   90.00
_cell.angle_beta   90.00
_cell.angle_gamma   90.00
#
_symmetry.space_group_name_H-M   'P 1'
#
loop_
_entity.id
_entity.type
_entity.pdbx_description
1 polymer ?
#
loop_
_entity_poly.entity_id
_entity_poly.type
_entity_poly.pdbx_seq_one_letter_code
_entity_poly.pdbx_strand_id
1 'polypeptide(L)'
;MKVFVQVSVVFVLALIGLGSAIKCYNRVDYTGKCNNTIHCGGHNDGCLILRERNGKIYRQCIRYSDCKSAILSTMFPHVASFTHDCCDKDLCNGASVSAARTSVMAMLLSLALFWWCII
;
A
#
# COMPACT_ATOMS: atom_id res chain seq x y z
N MET A 1 26.61 22.89 18.59
CA MET A 1 26.50 21.61 17.84
C MET A 1 25.39 20.70 18.37
N LYS A 2 25.36 20.34 19.66
CA LYS A 2 24.30 19.48 20.26
C LYS A 2 22.85 19.93 20.01
N VAL A 3 22.56 21.22 20.17
CA VAL A 3 21.21 21.79 20.01
C VAL A 3 20.74 21.74 18.55
N PHE A 4 21.62 22.07 17.59
CA PHE A 4 21.32 21.96 16.16
C PHE A 4 21.02 20.52 15.75
N VAL A 5 21.80 19.55 16.23
CA VAL A 5 21.57 18.13 15.94
C VAL A 5 20.21 17.67 16.49
N GLN A 6 19.87 18.07 17.72
CA GLN A 6 18.61 17.69 18.35
C GLN A 6 17.39 18.29 17.63
N VAL A 7 17.45 19.57 17.25
CA VAL A 7 16.40 20.24 16.47
C VAL A 7 16.24 19.59 15.09
N SER A 8 17.33 19.25 14.41
CA SER A 8 17.29 18.56 13.12
C SER A 8 16.65 17.17 13.22
N VAL A 9 16.95 16.41 14.27
CA VAL A 9 16.37 15.06 14.47
C VAL A 9 14.86 15.14 14.70
N VAL A 10 14.39 16.06 15.55
CA VAL A 10 12.95 16.27 15.79
C VAL A 10 12.23 16.69 14.52
N PHE A 11 12.84 17.56 13.71
CA PHE A 11 12.28 18.01 12.45
C PHE A 11 12.14 16.87 11.43
N VAL A 12 13.16 16.02 11.29
CA VAL A 12 13.12 14.85 10.39
C VAL A 12 12.07 13.83 10.86
N LEU A 13 11.97 13.56 12.16
CA LEU A 13 10.94 12.67 12.72
C LEU A 13 9.53 13.20 12.49
N ALA A 14 9.32 14.51 12.63
CA ALA A 14 8.05 15.15 12.33
C ALA A 14 7.66 14.98 10.85
N LEU A 15 8.61 15.15 9.92
CA LEU A 15 8.39 14.96 8.49
C LEU A 15 8.09 13.50 8.12
N ILE A 16 8.71 12.53 8.80
CA ILE A 16 8.40 11.09 8.62
C ILE A 16 6.96 10.77 9.07
N GLY A 17 6.41 11.55 10.01
CA GLY A 17 5.03 11.43 10.49
C GLY A 17 3.96 12.03 9.56
N LEU A 18 4.33 12.87 8.59
CA LEU A 18 3.42 13.26 7.52
C LEU A 18 3.26 12.06 6.58
N GLY A 19 2.24 11.24 6.86
CA GLY A 19 1.93 10.06 6.06
C GLY A 19 1.88 10.39 4.57
N SER A 20 2.78 9.76 3.80
CA SER A 20 2.73 9.81 2.34
C SER A 20 1.42 9.20 1.86
N ALA A 21 0.80 9.81 0.85
CA ALA A 21 -0.33 9.24 0.13
C ALA A 21 0.08 7.89 -0.49
N ILE A 22 -0.45 6.79 0.07
CA ILE A 22 -0.24 5.43 -0.42
C ILE A 22 -0.56 5.33 -1.90
N LYS A 23 0.24 4.58 -2.64
CA LYS A 23 0.04 4.33 -4.07
C LYS A 23 -0.70 3.02 -4.27
N CYS A 24 -1.76 3.00 -5.09
CA CYS A 24 -2.51 1.78 -5.40
C CYS A 24 -2.69 1.61 -6.89
N TYR A 25 -2.96 0.38 -7.33
CA TYR A 25 -3.50 0.14 -8.66
C TYR A 25 -4.97 0.59 -8.70
N ASN A 26 -5.36 1.33 -9.76
CA ASN A 26 -6.73 1.81 -9.94
C ASN A 26 -7.26 1.49 -11.34
N ARG A 27 -7.96 0.37 -11.46
CA ARG A 27 -8.58 -0.08 -12.70
C ARG A 27 -9.57 -1.22 -12.45
N VAL A 28 -10.47 -1.39 -13.40
CA VAL A 28 -11.27 -2.60 -13.57
C VAL A 28 -10.65 -3.42 -14.70
N ASP A 29 -10.38 -4.71 -14.47
CA ASP A 29 -9.77 -5.61 -15.44
C ASP A 29 -10.26 -7.06 -15.29
N TYR A 30 -9.98 -7.88 -16.30
CA TYR A 30 -10.30 -9.32 -16.31
C TYR A 30 -9.05 -10.20 -16.35
N THR A 31 -7.88 -9.62 -16.65
CA THR A 31 -6.65 -10.36 -16.94
C THR A 31 -5.67 -10.40 -15.77
N GLY A 32 -5.92 -9.64 -14.69
CA GLY A 32 -5.01 -9.49 -13.57
C GLY A 32 -3.79 -8.61 -13.85
N LYS A 33 -3.60 -8.16 -15.09
CA LYS A 33 -2.52 -7.25 -15.49
C LYS A 33 -3.00 -5.81 -15.34
N CYS A 34 -2.61 -5.17 -14.24
CA CYS A 34 -2.85 -3.75 -14.02
C CYS A 34 -1.53 -2.98 -14.04
N ASN A 35 -1.46 -1.93 -14.87
CA ASN A 35 -0.33 -0.99 -14.90
C ASN A 35 -0.74 0.45 -14.52
N ASN A 36 -2.04 0.68 -14.28
CA ASN A 36 -2.54 1.99 -13.89
C ASN A 36 -2.42 2.16 -12.37
N THR A 37 -1.55 3.08 -11.96
CA THR A 37 -1.26 3.38 -10.56
C THR A 37 -1.59 4.82 -10.24
N ILE A 38 -2.13 5.07 -9.05
CA ILE A 38 -2.48 6.41 -8.56
C ILE A 38 -2.02 6.57 -7.12
N HIS A 39 -1.76 7.81 -6.70
CA HIS A 39 -1.65 8.17 -5.28
C HIS A 39 -3.06 8.34 -4.71
N CYS A 40 -3.34 7.71 -3.57
CA CYS A 40 -4.62 7.81 -2.91
C CYS A 40 -4.76 9.18 -2.24
N GLY A 41 -5.84 9.90 -2.58
CA GLY A 41 -6.15 11.20 -2.00
C GLY A 41 -7.12 11.12 -0.84
N GLY A 42 -7.22 12.22 -0.08
CA GLY A 42 -8.18 12.39 1.01
C GLY A 42 -7.88 11.48 2.20
N HIS A 43 -8.90 10.77 2.66
CA HIS A 43 -8.80 9.82 3.79
C HIS A 43 -8.57 8.37 3.35
N ASN A 44 -8.22 8.14 2.09
CA ASN A 44 -7.96 6.79 1.59
C ASN A 44 -6.54 6.38 1.94
N ASP A 45 -6.44 5.45 2.89
CA ASP A 45 -5.20 4.92 3.46
C ASP A 45 -4.98 3.43 3.12
N GLY A 46 -5.79 2.85 2.21
CA GLY A 46 -5.67 1.47 1.79
C GLY A 46 -5.95 1.22 0.30
N CYS A 47 -5.49 0.07 -0.17
CA CYS A 47 -5.78 -0.45 -1.50
C CYS A 47 -6.80 -1.58 -1.42
N LEU A 48 -7.80 -1.57 -2.30
CA LEU A 48 -8.79 -2.64 -2.47
C LEU A 48 -8.44 -3.51 -3.68
N ILE A 49 -8.64 -4.83 -3.54
CA ILE A 49 -8.87 -5.75 -4.65
C ILE A 49 -10.18 -6.49 -4.42
N LEU A 50 -11.14 -6.33 -5.32
CA LEU A 50 -12.45 -6.99 -5.27
C LEU A 50 -12.61 -7.86 -6.51
N ARG A 51 -12.86 -9.15 -6.31
CA ARG A 51 -12.99 -10.16 -7.35
C ARG A 51 -14.45 -10.60 -7.43
N GLU A 52 -15.07 -10.29 -8.54
CA GLU A 52 -16.42 -10.74 -8.89
C GLU A 52 -16.39 -12.20 -9.39
N ARG A 53 -17.46 -12.95 -9.16
CA ARG A 53 -17.57 -14.36 -9.58
C ARG A 53 -17.38 -14.57 -11.09
N ASN A 54 -17.70 -13.56 -11.91
CA ASN A 54 -17.54 -13.59 -13.36
C ASN A 54 -16.10 -13.27 -13.84
N GLY A 55 -15.12 -13.27 -12.93
CA GLY A 55 -13.71 -13.04 -13.25
C GLY A 55 -13.31 -11.57 -13.38
N LYS A 56 -14.25 -10.64 -13.15
CA LYS A 56 -13.99 -9.20 -13.17
C LYS A 56 -13.32 -8.78 -11.86
N ILE A 57 -12.24 -8.00 -11.96
CA ILE A 57 -11.45 -7.56 -10.82
C ILE A 57 -11.50 -6.03 -10.76
N TYR A 58 -11.88 -5.50 -9.60
CA TYR A 58 -11.89 -4.08 -9.29
C TYR A 58 -10.71 -3.78 -8.37
N ARG A 59 -9.88 -2.82 -8.77
CA ARG A 59 -8.76 -2.30 -7.97
C ARG A 59 -8.92 -0.81 -7.83
N GLN A 60 -8.86 -0.30 -6.60
CA GLN A 60 -8.96 1.13 -6.33
C GLN A 60 -8.41 1.49 -4.94
N CYS A 61 -8.25 2.77 -4.68
CA CYS A 61 -8.06 3.31 -3.34
C CYS A 61 -9.33 3.16 -2.52
N ILE A 62 -9.19 2.90 -1.23
CA ILE A 62 -10.28 2.89 -0.25
C ILE A 62 -9.74 3.38 1.09
N ARG A 63 -10.63 3.82 1.98
CA ARG A 63 -10.31 3.89 3.40
C ARG A 63 -10.25 2.48 3.97
N TYR A 64 -9.16 2.10 4.61
CA TYR A 64 -8.95 0.76 5.14
C TYR A 64 -10.08 0.35 6.11
N SER A 65 -10.60 1.30 6.90
CA SER A 65 -11.76 1.08 7.79
C SER A 65 -13.06 0.71 7.07
N ASP A 66 -13.19 1.09 5.80
CA ASP A 66 -14.37 0.89 4.97
C ASP A 66 -14.28 -0.43 4.18
N CYS A 67 -13.17 -1.16 4.32
CA CYS A 67 -12.98 -2.50 3.78
C CYS A 67 -13.75 -3.55 4.60
N LYS A 68 -15.08 -3.45 4.56
CA LYS A 68 -16.02 -4.38 5.20
C LYS A 68 -17.05 -4.82 4.18
N SER A 69 -17.44 -6.08 4.21
CA SER A 69 -18.36 -6.64 3.20
C SER A 69 -19.67 -5.84 3.08
N ALA A 70 -20.28 -5.43 4.19
CA ALA A 70 -21.52 -4.64 4.17
C ALA A 70 -21.37 -3.28 3.48
N ILE A 71 -20.23 -2.61 3.68
CA ILE A 71 -19.94 -1.32 3.05
C ILE A 71 -19.64 -1.53 1.56
N LEU A 72 -18.81 -2.53 1.24
CA LEU A 72 -18.47 -2.87 -0.14
C LEU A 72 -19.71 -3.30 -0.96
N SER A 73 -20.66 -4.04 -0.37
CA SER A 73 -21.92 -4.38 -1.02
C SER A 73 -22.74 -3.14 -1.39
N THR A 74 -22.62 -2.05 -0.63
CA THR A 74 -23.28 -0.77 -0.92
C THR A 74 -22.51 0.02 -1.98
N MET A 75 -21.17 -0.02 -1.96
CA MET A 75 -20.33 0.64 -2.96
C MET A 75 -20.37 -0.06 -4.33
N PHE A 76 -20.63 -1.36 -4.37
CA PHE A 76 -20.68 -2.20 -5.57
C PHE A 76 -22.05 -2.88 -5.74
N PRO A 77 -23.15 -2.13 -5.87
CA PRO A 77 -24.51 -2.67 -5.86
C PRO A 77 -24.79 -3.61 -7.06
N HIS A 78 -24.03 -3.48 -8.14
CA HIS A 78 -24.15 -4.31 -9.33
C HIS A 78 -23.42 -5.65 -9.24
N VAL A 79 -22.63 -5.89 -8.17
CA VAL A 79 -21.82 -7.10 -8.00
C VAL A 79 -22.53 -8.06 -7.05
N ALA A 80 -23.20 -9.07 -7.61
CA ALA A 80 -24.03 -10.00 -6.82
C ALA A 80 -23.24 -10.88 -5.83
N SER A 81 -22.00 -11.23 -6.15
CA SER A 81 -21.13 -12.02 -5.28
C SER A 81 -19.67 -11.71 -5.58
N PHE A 82 -18.92 -11.40 -4.53
CA PHE A 82 -17.51 -11.03 -4.63
C PHE A 82 -16.68 -11.54 -3.44
N THR A 83 -15.39 -11.72 -3.68
CA THR A 83 -14.37 -11.78 -2.63
C THR A 83 -13.57 -10.47 -2.64
N HIS A 84 -13.02 -10.08 -1.50
CA HIS A 84 -12.29 -8.83 -1.37
C HIS A 84 -11.08 -9.01 -0.45
N ASP A 85 -10.01 -8.28 -0.74
CA ASP A 85 -8.85 -8.12 0.14
C ASP A 85 -8.45 -6.64 0.17
N CYS A 86 -7.94 -6.19 1.30
CA CYS A 86 -7.38 -4.84 1.46
C CYS A 86 -6.04 -4.87 2.17
N CYS A 87 -5.22 -3.86 1.87
CA CYS A 87 -3.87 -3.71 2.39
C CYS A 87 -3.47 -2.23 2.40
N ASP A 88 -2.47 -1.88 3.22
CA ASP A 88 -2.07 -0.51 3.58
C ASP A 88 -0.63 -0.19 3.15
N LYS A 89 -0.15 -0.85 2.09
CA LYS A 89 1.19 -0.65 1.54
C LYS A 89 1.15 -0.31 0.06
N ASP A 90 2.15 0.42 -0.42
CA ASP A 90 2.24 0.81 -1.82
C ASP A 90 2.12 -0.41 -2.76
N LEU A 91 1.21 -0.27 -3.72
CA LEU A 91 0.93 -1.20 -4.82
C LEU A 91 0.57 -2.62 -4.37
N CYS A 92 0.13 -2.79 -3.13
CA CYS A 92 -0.15 -4.08 -2.52
C CYS A 92 -1.37 -4.80 -3.13
N ASN A 93 -2.27 -4.07 -3.79
CA ASN A 93 -3.40 -4.64 -4.55
C ASN A 93 -3.03 -5.09 -5.98
N GLY A 94 -1.73 -5.15 -6.30
CA GLY A 94 -1.24 -5.79 -7.50
C GLY A 94 -1.52 -7.30 -7.52
N ALA A 95 -1.34 -7.94 -8.67
CA ALA A 95 -1.23 -9.40 -8.68
C ALA A 95 -0.12 -9.79 -7.70
N SER A 96 -0.34 -10.83 -6.89
CA SER A 96 0.57 -11.27 -5.83
C SER A 96 2.00 -11.44 -6.37
N VAL A 97 2.87 -10.47 -6.12
CA VAL A 97 4.28 -10.58 -6.44
C VAL A 97 5.05 -10.31 -5.16
N SER A 98 5.85 -11.31 -4.79
CA SER A 98 6.86 -11.37 -3.72
C SER A 98 7.89 -10.23 -3.68
N ALA A 99 7.63 -9.06 -4.27
CA ALA A 99 8.56 -7.94 -4.40
C ALA A 99 8.91 -7.27 -3.06
N ALA A 100 8.00 -7.29 -2.08
CA ALA A 100 8.27 -6.72 -0.76
C ALA A 100 9.28 -7.52 0.08
N ARG A 101 9.50 -8.81 -0.24
CA ARG A 101 10.49 -9.64 0.48
C ARG A 101 11.92 -9.32 0.07
N THR A 102 12.13 -8.91 -1.18
CA THR A 102 13.48 -8.66 -1.72
C THR A 102 14.07 -7.35 -1.20
N SER A 103 13.25 -6.31 -0.98
CA SER A 103 13.71 -5.00 -0.50
C SER A 103 14.15 -5.02 0.97
N VAL A 104 13.40 -5.71 1.83
CA VAL A 104 13.74 -5.84 3.26
C VAL A 104 15.04 -6.63 3.45
N MET A 105 15.23 -7.71 2.68
CA MET A 105 16.46 -8.51 2.75
C MET A 105 17.69 -7.73 2.29
N ALA A 106 17.57 -6.93 1.22
CA ALA A 106 18.67 -6.09 0.74
C ALA A 106 19.07 -5.01 1.77
N MET A 107 18.09 -4.43 2.47
CA MET A 107 18.34 -3.42 3.51
C MET A 107 19.06 -4.03 4.72
N LEU A 108 18.66 -5.23 5.15
CA LEU A 108 19.29 -5.95 6.25
C LEU A 108 20.74 -6.37 5.93
N LEU A 109 21.01 -6.84 4.71
CA LEU A 109 22.36 -7.16 4.23
C LEU A 109 23.28 -5.94 4.21
N SER A 110 22.75 -4.78 3.81
CA SER A 110 23.51 -3.52 3.78
C SER A 110 23.94 -3.08 5.18
N LEU A 111 23.03 -3.17 6.16
CA LEU A 111 23.33 -2.86 7.55
C LEU A 111 24.36 -3.84 8.15
N ALA A 112 24.25 -5.12 7.82
CA ALA A 112 25.18 -6.15 8.31
C ALA A 112 26.61 -5.94 7.78
N LEU A 113 26.76 -5.60 6.50
CA LEU A 113 28.06 -5.27 5.90
C LEU A 113 28.67 -4.01 6.51
N PHE A 114 27.85 -2.97 6.74
CA PHE A 114 28.31 -1.73 7.36
C PHE A 114 28.79 -1.96 8.80
N TRP A 115 28.10 -2.81 9.55
CA TRP A 115 28.50 -3.20 10.91
C TRP A 115 29.82 -3.98 10.93
N TRP A 116 30.04 -4.83 9.92
CA TRP A 116 31.28 -5.60 9.79
C TRP A 116 32.48 -4.76 9.37
N CYS A 117 32.28 -3.64 8.66
CA CYS A 117 33.37 -2.73 8.29
C CYS A 117 33.77 -1.77 9.43
N ILE A 118 32.96 -1.67 10.49
CA ILE A 118 33.21 -0.79 11.65
C ILE A 118 33.91 -1.54 12.80
N ILE A 119 33.80 -2.88 12.84
CA ILE A 119 34.50 -3.78 13.77
C ILE A 119 35.82 -4.25 13.15
#